data_AF-A0A6L6EEB6-F1
#
_entry.id   AF-A0A6L6EEB6-F1
#
_cell.length_a   1.000
_cell.length_b   1.000
_cell.length_c   1.000
_cell.angle_alpha   90.00
_cell.angle_beta   90.00
_cell.angle_gamma   90.00
#
_symmetry.space_group_name_H-M   'P 1'
#
loop_
_entity.id
_entity.type
_entity.pdbx_description
1 polymer ?
#
loop_
_entity_poly.entity_id
_entity_poly.type
_entity_poly.pdbx_seq_one_letter_code
_entity_poly.pdbx_strand_id
1 'polypeptide(L)'
;MKLKKIIAISAAAVLALTLNACSSKTEEAAVETTAAADCTPDSLATLTPGTLTIATGEPAYEPWVLNDKPEAGEGFEAAVAYAVAKQLGYDNAKVSWVRTTFDSAIAPGPKTFDFNIQQ
;
A
#
# COMPACT_ATOMS: atom_id res chain seq x y z
N MET A 1 -11.26 49.42 -28.81
CA MET A 1 -11.09 47.94 -28.82
C MET A 1 -9.83 47.42 -28.13
N LYS A 2 -8.74 48.21 -28.00
CA LYS A 2 -7.48 47.75 -27.36
C LYS A 2 -7.51 47.72 -25.83
N LEU A 3 -8.28 48.61 -25.18
CA LEU A 3 -8.34 48.68 -23.71
C LEU A 3 -9.15 47.53 -23.08
N LYS A 4 -10.21 47.06 -23.75
CA LYS A 4 -11.03 45.91 -23.31
C LYS A 4 -10.28 44.56 -23.41
N LYS A 5 -9.33 44.44 -24.34
CA LYS A 5 -8.48 43.25 -24.48
C LYS A 5 -7.40 43.15 -23.41
N ILE A 6 -6.90 44.28 -22.91
CA ILE A 6 -5.87 44.31 -21.85
C ILE A 6 -6.46 43.87 -20.51
N ILE A 7 -7.70 44.29 -20.20
CA ILE A 7 -8.37 43.93 -18.94
C ILE A 7 -8.68 42.41 -18.86
N ALA A 8 -9.02 41.78 -19.99
CA ALA A 8 -9.32 40.35 -20.04
C ALA A 8 -8.07 39.46 -19.86
N ILE A 9 -6.88 39.95 -20.25
CA ILE A 9 -5.63 39.20 -20.11
C ILE A 9 -5.10 39.29 -18.66
N SER A 10 -5.32 40.42 -17.98
CA SER A 10 -4.89 40.60 -16.59
C SER A 10 -5.65 39.73 -15.57
N ALA A 11 -6.92 39.43 -15.83
CA ALA A 11 -7.74 38.63 -14.92
C ALA A 11 -7.41 37.13 -14.95
N ALA A 12 -6.93 36.60 -16.08
CA ALA A 12 -6.56 35.20 -16.22
C ALA A 12 -5.20 34.87 -15.58
N ALA A 13 -4.28 35.83 -15.53
CA ALA A 13 -2.95 35.63 -14.94
C ALA A 13 -2.98 35.59 -13.40
N VAL A 14 -3.88 36.35 -12.77
CA VAL A 14 -3.97 36.42 -11.30
C VAL A 14 -4.67 35.20 -10.70
N LEU A 15 -5.61 34.57 -11.43
CA LEU A 15 -6.30 33.37 -10.94
C LEU A 15 -5.47 32.09 -11.08
N ALA A 16 -4.46 32.07 -11.96
CA ALA A 16 -3.56 30.91 -12.12
C ALA A 16 -2.48 30.82 -11.02
N LEU A 17 -2.21 31.92 -10.29
CA LEU A 17 -1.19 31.99 -9.25
C LEU A 17 -1.70 31.58 -7.86
N THR A 18 -3.02 31.49 -7.65
CA THR A 18 -3.61 31.17 -6.34
C THR A 18 -3.92 29.68 -6.14
N LEU A 19 -3.88 28.84 -7.19
CA LEU A 19 -4.15 27.40 -7.05
C LEU A 19 -2.97 26.58 -6.50
N ASN A 20 -1.74 27.11 -6.52
CA ASN A 20 -0.56 26.41 -5.98
C ASN A 20 -0.25 26.75 -4.52
N ALA A 21 -1.07 27.57 -3.85
CA ALA A 21 -0.82 28.02 -2.48
C ALA A 21 -1.19 26.98 -1.39
N CYS A 22 -1.84 25.86 -1.74
CA CYS A 22 -2.14 24.78 -0.79
C CYS A 22 -1.15 23.60 -0.82
N SER A 23 -0.13 23.63 -1.68
CA SER A 23 0.94 22.63 -1.59
C SER A 23 2.06 23.19 -0.73
N SER A 24 1.84 23.21 0.58
CA SER A 24 2.92 23.33 1.56
C SER A 24 3.91 22.21 1.26
N LYS A 25 4.97 22.50 0.51
CA LYS A 25 6.13 21.63 0.43
C LYS A 25 6.80 21.74 1.80
N THR A 26 6.29 20.95 2.74
CA THR A 26 7.05 20.56 3.92
C THR A 26 8.34 19.99 3.36
N GLU A 27 9.47 20.65 3.62
CA GLU A 27 10.76 19.98 3.53
C GLU A 27 10.64 18.80 4.49
N GLU A 28 10.38 17.62 3.93
CA GLU A 28 10.59 16.36 4.61
C GLU A 28 12.05 16.37 5.02
N ALA A 29 12.29 16.73 6.28
CA ALA A 29 13.52 16.37 6.94
C ALA A 29 13.70 14.88 6.63
N ALA A 30 14.83 14.54 6.01
CA ALA A 30 15.19 13.17 5.76
C ALA A 30 15.19 12.47 7.13
N VAL A 31 14.10 11.79 7.43
CA VAL A 31 14.07 10.83 8.52
C VAL A 31 14.98 9.75 8.01
N GLU A 32 16.24 9.77 8.47
CA GLU A 32 17.08 8.58 8.40
C GLU A 32 16.32 7.49 9.15
N THR A 33 15.54 6.74 8.41
CA THR A 33 15.02 5.47 8.86
C THR A 33 16.26 4.63 9.01
N THR A 34 16.80 4.55 10.23
CA THR A 34 17.62 3.41 10.62
C THR A 34 16.75 2.21 10.27
N ALA A 35 17.06 1.55 9.15
CA ALA A 35 16.47 0.26 8.83
C ALA A 35 16.55 -0.54 10.12
N ALA A 36 15.41 -1.03 10.61
CA ALA A 36 15.41 -1.93 11.77
C ALA A 36 16.44 -3.00 11.42
N ALA A 37 17.59 -2.94 12.10
CA ALA A 37 18.63 -3.92 11.91
C ALA A 37 17.93 -5.25 12.20
N ASP A 38 17.90 -6.14 11.22
CA ASP A 38 17.39 -7.51 11.32
C ASP A 38 15.92 -7.77 10.95
N CYS A 39 15.24 -6.94 10.14
CA CYS A 39 14.00 -7.38 9.45
C CYS A 39 14.31 -8.01 8.09
N THR A 40 15.00 -9.15 8.09
CA THR A 40 15.27 -9.95 6.89
C THR A 40 14.46 -11.25 6.90
N PRO A 41 14.22 -11.90 5.76
CA PRO A 41 13.45 -13.14 5.72
C PRO A 41 13.95 -14.24 6.67
N ASP A 42 15.26 -14.32 6.89
CA ASP A 42 15.89 -15.35 7.72
C ASP A 42 15.79 -15.06 9.23
N SER A 43 15.56 -13.80 9.62
CA SER A 43 15.46 -13.38 11.01
C SER A 43 14.00 -13.23 11.49
N LEU A 44 13.05 -13.17 10.57
CA LEU A 44 11.62 -13.08 10.90
C LEU A 44 11.06 -14.44 11.33
N ALA A 45 10.33 -14.46 12.45
CA ALA A 45 9.67 -15.64 12.99
C ALA A 45 8.35 -15.95 12.24
N THR A 46 8.44 -16.21 10.95
CA THR A 46 7.32 -16.66 10.11
C THR A 46 6.91 -18.10 10.45
N LEU A 47 5.66 -18.46 10.15
CA LEU A 47 5.15 -19.82 10.33
C LEU A 47 5.97 -20.86 9.57
N THR A 48 6.38 -20.50 8.35
CA THR A 48 7.30 -21.31 7.53
C THR A 48 8.56 -20.49 7.29
N PRO A 49 9.73 -20.93 7.80
CA PRO A 49 10.97 -20.16 7.67
C PRO A 49 11.24 -19.73 6.22
N GLY A 50 11.50 -18.43 6.04
CA GLY A 50 11.79 -17.84 4.73
C GLY A 50 10.59 -17.71 3.79
N THR A 51 9.35 -17.86 4.28
CA THR A 51 8.12 -17.67 3.51
C THR A 51 7.14 -16.78 4.28
N LEU A 52 6.60 -15.76 3.63
CA LEU A 52 5.56 -14.90 4.17
C LEU A 52 4.18 -15.42 3.74
N THR A 53 3.41 -15.93 4.69
CA THR A 53 2.06 -16.47 4.47
C THR A 53 1.01 -15.42 4.80
N ILE A 54 0.29 -14.96 3.79
CA ILE A 54 -0.69 -13.87 3.90
C ILE A 54 -2.09 -14.45 3.77
N ALA A 55 -2.99 -14.06 4.67
CA ALA A 55 -4.40 -14.39 4.56
C ALA A 55 -5.22 -13.24 3.96
N THR A 56 -6.25 -13.60 3.20
CA THR A 56 -7.32 -12.70 2.75
C THR A 56 -8.66 -13.42 2.69
N GLY A 57 -9.73 -12.68 2.40
CA GLY A 57 -11.10 -13.20 2.30
C GLY A 57 -11.30 -14.26 1.23
N GLU A 58 -12.36 -15.04 1.40
CA GLU A 58 -12.91 -15.92 0.38
C GLU A 58 -14.42 -15.66 0.20
N PRO A 59 -14.81 -15.02 -0.92
CA PRO A 59 -13.94 -14.37 -1.91
C PRO A 59 -13.31 -13.07 -1.36
N ALA A 60 -12.21 -12.64 -1.97
CA ALA A 60 -11.64 -11.30 -1.81
C ALA A 60 -12.17 -10.41 -2.95
N TYR A 61 -12.86 -9.33 -2.58
CA TYR A 61 -13.63 -8.52 -3.53
C TYR A 61 -12.83 -7.36 -4.14
N GLU A 62 -13.23 -6.93 -5.33
CA GLU A 62 -12.77 -5.69 -5.94
C GLU A 62 -13.24 -4.46 -5.12
N PRO A 63 -12.45 -3.36 -5.06
CA PRO A 63 -11.17 -3.12 -5.74
C PRO A 63 -9.94 -3.60 -4.95
N TRP A 64 -10.14 -4.34 -3.86
CA TRP A 64 -9.10 -4.73 -2.92
C TRP A 64 -8.22 -5.87 -3.46
N VAL A 65 -8.85 -6.87 -4.06
CA VAL A 65 -8.20 -7.94 -4.83
C VAL A 65 -8.95 -8.11 -6.15
N LEU A 66 -8.24 -8.01 -7.28
CA LEU A 66 -8.82 -8.16 -8.60
C LEU A 66 -9.04 -9.64 -8.94
N ASN A 67 -10.19 -9.96 -9.54
CA ASN A 67 -10.56 -11.31 -9.96
C ASN A 67 -10.53 -12.39 -8.85
N ASP A 68 -10.59 -11.99 -7.57
CA ASP A 68 -10.39 -12.89 -6.42
C ASP A 68 -9.05 -13.67 -6.50
N LYS A 69 -8.00 -13.07 -7.05
CA LYS A 69 -6.67 -13.67 -7.25
C LYS A 69 -5.57 -12.85 -6.56
N PRO A 70 -5.40 -13.00 -5.24
CA PRO A 70 -4.41 -12.21 -4.50
C PRO A 70 -2.98 -12.50 -4.96
N GLU A 71 -2.69 -13.70 -5.46
CA GLU A 71 -1.39 -14.07 -6.02
C GLU A 71 -0.99 -13.30 -7.28
N ALA A 72 -1.96 -12.68 -7.97
CA ALA A 72 -1.66 -11.79 -9.09
C ALA A 72 -1.06 -10.45 -8.65
N GLY A 73 -1.19 -10.09 -7.35
CA GLY A 73 -0.74 -8.80 -6.83
C GLY A 73 -1.55 -7.60 -7.33
N GLU A 74 -2.73 -7.86 -7.91
CA GLU A 74 -3.60 -6.85 -8.51
C GLU A 74 -4.76 -6.50 -7.58
N GLY A 75 -5.01 -5.20 -7.41
CA GLY A 75 -5.95 -4.66 -6.42
C GLY A 75 -5.21 -3.97 -5.28
N PHE A 76 -5.90 -3.13 -4.50
CA PHE A 76 -5.24 -2.31 -3.49
C PHE A 76 -4.56 -3.14 -2.39
N GLU A 77 -5.26 -4.12 -1.79
CA GLU A 77 -4.73 -4.92 -0.69
C GLU A 77 -3.65 -5.90 -1.18
N ALA A 78 -3.84 -6.51 -2.35
CA ALA A 78 -2.83 -7.38 -2.95
C ALA A 78 -1.54 -6.61 -3.26
N ALA A 79 -1.64 -5.41 -3.83
CA ALA A 79 -0.48 -4.57 -4.13
C ALA A 79 0.25 -4.12 -2.85
N VAL A 80 -0.51 -3.75 -1.80
CA VAL A 80 0.06 -3.39 -0.48
C VAL A 80 0.77 -4.60 0.14
N ALA A 81 0.17 -5.79 0.08
CA ALA A 81 0.78 -7.01 0.61
C ALA A 81 2.14 -7.32 -0.04
N TYR A 82 2.25 -7.23 -1.37
CA TYR A 82 3.53 -7.41 -2.06
C TYR A 82 4.53 -6.27 -1.80
N ALA A 83 4.06 -5.03 -1.60
CA ALA A 83 4.93 -3.92 -1.22
C ALA A 83 5.54 -4.13 0.19
N VAL A 84 4.74 -4.61 1.14
CA VAL A 84 5.23 -5.01 2.48
C VAL A 84 6.21 -6.17 2.37
N ALA A 85 5.90 -7.22 1.61
CA ALA A 85 6.79 -8.35 1.39
C ALA A 85 8.16 -7.91 0.85
N LYS A 86 8.17 -7.03 -0.16
CA LYS A 86 9.39 -6.44 -0.72
C LYS A 86 10.18 -5.65 0.32
N GLN A 87 9.51 -4.85 1.16
CA GLN A 87 10.19 -4.07 2.19
C GLN A 87 10.80 -4.95 3.28
N LEU A 88 10.23 -6.13 3.53
CA LEU A 88 10.76 -7.16 4.42
C LEU A 88 11.81 -8.07 3.75
N GLY A 89 12.12 -7.84 2.47
CA GLY A 89 13.14 -8.58 1.73
C GLY A 89 12.69 -9.92 1.14
N TYR A 90 11.38 -10.21 1.11
CA TYR A 90 10.87 -11.41 0.44
C TYR A 90 10.68 -11.17 -1.05
N ASP A 91 11.18 -12.11 -1.87
CA ASP A 91 10.77 -12.21 -3.27
C ASP A 91 9.29 -12.62 -3.36
N ASN A 92 8.59 -12.23 -4.43
CA ASN A 92 7.18 -12.61 -4.63
C ASN A 92 6.96 -14.13 -4.59
N ALA A 93 7.94 -14.94 -5.01
CA ALA A 93 7.90 -16.41 -4.95
C ALA A 93 7.97 -16.97 -3.52
N LYS A 94 8.32 -16.13 -2.54
CA LYS A 94 8.32 -16.42 -1.10
C LYS A 94 7.09 -15.86 -0.39
N VAL A 95 6.12 -15.35 -1.13
CA VAL A 95 4.80 -14.98 -0.62
C VAL A 95 3.83 -16.11 -0.95
N SER A 96 3.13 -16.62 0.06
CA SER A 96 2.05 -17.60 -0.11
C SER A 96 0.75 -17.02 0.41
N TRP A 97 -0.37 -17.44 -0.20
CA TRP A 97 -1.70 -16.96 0.17
C TRP A 97 -2.54 -18.09 0.73
N VAL A 98 -3.28 -17.78 1.80
CA VAL A 98 -4.33 -18.64 2.34
C VAL A 98 -5.64 -17.87 2.42
N ARG A 99 -6.75 -18.61 2.44
CA ARG A 99 -8.09 -18.05 2.55
C ARG A 99 -8.60 -18.11 3.99
N THR A 100 -9.33 -17.09 4.41
CA THR A 100 -9.93 -17.04 5.75
C THR A 100 -11.30 -16.36 5.75
N THR A 101 -12.15 -16.75 6.69
CA THR A 101 -13.33 -15.98 7.07
C THR A 101 -12.97 -14.88 8.06
N PHE A 102 -13.84 -13.87 8.21
CA PHE A 102 -13.69 -12.82 9.23
C PHE A 102 -13.62 -13.41 10.64
N ASP A 103 -14.57 -14.28 11.00
CA ASP A 103 -14.63 -14.91 12.33
C ASP A 103 -13.35 -15.69 12.64
N SER A 104 -12.81 -16.43 11.65
CA SER A 104 -11.55 -17.18 11.82
C SER A 104 -10.34 -16.26 11.94
N ALA A 105 -10.34 -15.10 11.26
CA ALA A 105 -9.27 -14.12 11.34
C ALA A 105 -9.18 -13.50 12.74
N ILE A 106 -10.32 -13.24 13.40
CA ILE A 106 -10.36 -12.61 14.72
C ILE A 106 -10.40 -13.59 15.91
N ALA A 107 -10.77 -14.85 15.67
CA ALA A 107 -10.85 -15.85 16.73
C ALA A 107 -9.50 -16.03 17.46
N PRO A 108 -9.49 -16.22 18.79
CA PRO A 108 -8.25 -16.50 19.51
C PRO A 108 -7.65 -17.85 19.10
N GLY A 109 -6.32 -17.98 19.21
CA GLY A 109 -5.59 -19.22 18.98
C GLY A 109 -4.58 -19.14 17.84
N PRO A 110 -3.87 -20.26 17.55
CA PRO A 110 -2.89 -20.32 16.48
C PRO A 110 -3.51 -19.97 15.13
N LYS A 111 -2.78 -19.20 14.32
CA LYS A 111 -3.15 -18.87 12.94
C LYS A 111 -2.37 -19.73 11.95
N THR A 112 -2.92 -19.85 10.75
CA THR A 112 -2.28 -20.51 9.59
C THR A 112 -1.64 -19.50 8.64
N PHE A 113 -1.54 -18.23 9.06
CA PHE A 113 -0.95 -17.12 8.32
C PHE A 113 -0.11 -16.25 9.26
N ASP A 114 0.84 -15.50 8.70
CA ASP A 114 1.67 -14.54 9.42
C ASP A 114 0.93 -13.23 9.65
N PHE A 115 0.15 -12.76 8.67
CA PHE A 115 -0.83 -11.69 8.85
C PHE A 115 -2.03 -11.84 7.90
N ASN A 116 -3.12 -11.15 8.23
CA ASN A 116 -4.32 -11.07 7.42
C ASN A 116 -4.55 -9.63 6.96
N ILE A 117 -4.89 -9.46 5.68
CA ILE A 117 -5.38 -8.20 5.12
C ILE A 117 -6.69 -8.50 4.37
N GLN A 118 -7.75 -7.82 4.78
CA GLN A 118 -9.10 -8.14 4.35
C GLN A 118 -10.00 -6.91 4.53
N GLN A 119 -10.82 -6.68 3.51
CA GLN A 119 -11.88 -5.66 3.44
C GLN A 119 -13.03 -5.84 4.44
#